data_AF-D5WDP5-F1
#
_entry.id   AF-D5WDP5-F1
#
_cell.length_a   1.000
_cell.length_b   1.000
_cell.length_c   1.000
_cell.angle_alpha   90.00
_cell.angle_beta   90.00
_cell.angle_gamma   90.00
#
_symmetry.space_group_name_H-M   'P 1'
#
loop_
_entity.id
_entity.type
_entity.pdbx_description
1 polymer ?
#
loop_
_entity_poly.entity_id
_entity_poly.type
_entity_poly.pdbx_seq_one_letter_code
_entity_poly.pdbx_strand_id
1 'polypeptide(L)'
;MDLSVVQVMSMAEEFHKDEKYVAAWEAFNWGMTTSNEWIQERLKGKEDEALQDAAADYMNLKFPATGNFVYAEIDIHAPLDDLVESFRDWVQKIKSDRGIPFHEKSRFSDLDFKRWHKYAVLPYFDLKLWAASKDVRIPDYLYVKALFGDLQGDIDGMFRKNTKPLEKVVMTQGCLDQLRNQGNIHY
;
A
#
# COMPACT_ATOMS: atom_id res chain seq x y z
N MET A 1 -32.01 10.55 0.59
CA MET A 1 -33.39 10.34 0.12
C MET A 1 -33.70 8.87 0.37
N ASP A 2 -34.54 8.57 1.35
CA ASP A 2 -34.98 7.19 1.58
C ASP A 2 -35.99 6.82 0.50
N LEU A 3 -35.65 5.81 -0.30
CA LEU A 3 -36.58 5.20 -1.24
C LEU A 3 -37.67 4.49 -0.44
N SER A 4 -38.93 4.84 -0.71
CA SER A 4 -40.04 4.15 -0.06
C SER A 4 -40.08 2.69 -0.54
N VAL A 5 -40.53 1.78 0.33
CA VAL A 5 -40.67 0.35 -0.02
C VAL A 5 -41.47 0.15 -1.31
N VAL A 6 -42.43 1.03 -1.57
CA VAL A 6 -43.24 1.05 -2.80
C VAL A 6 -42.40 1.35 -4.04
N GLN A 7 -41.42 2.27 -3.94
CA GLN A 7 -40.50 2.59 -5.04
C GLN A 7 -39.54 1.43 -5.32
N VAL A 8 -39.07 0.75 -4.28
CA VAL A 8 -38.21 -0.44 -4.44
C VAL A 8 -38.96 -1.59 -5.10
N MET A 9 -40.22 -1.82 -4.72
CA MET A 9 -41.04 -2.86 -5.35
C MET A 9 -41.40 -2.51 -6.80
N SER A 10 -41.71 -1.24 -7.08
CA SER A 10 -41.99 -0.81 -8.45
C SER A 10 -40.75 -0.91 -9.36
N MET A 11 -39.55 -0.65 -8.86
CA MET A 11 -38.30 -0.90 -9.58
C MET A 11 -38.07 -2.40 -9.83
N ALA A 12 -38.37 -3.26 -8.84
CA ALA A 12 -38.23 -4.71 -8.98
C ALA A 12 -39.19 -5.29 -10.04
N GLU A 13 -40.40 -4.74 -10.16
CA GLU A 13 -41.36 -5.09 -11.22
C GLU A 13 -40.89 -4.61 -12.61
N GLU A 14 -40.22 -3.46 -12.70
CA GLU A 14 -39.61 -3.02 -13.97
C GLU A 14 -38.44 -3.93 -14.38
N PHE A 15 -37.61 -4.39 -13.44
CA PHE A 15 -36.54 -5.33 -13.74
C PHE A 15 -37.05 -6.71 -14.18
N HIS A 16 -38.24 -7.14 -13.73
CA HIS A 16 -38.88 -8.36 -14.23
C HIS A 16 -39.35 -8.30 -15.69
N LYS A 17 -39.30 -7.12 -16.33
CA LYS A 17 -39.56 -6.98 -17.77
C LYS A 17 -38.30 -7.10 -18.62
N ASP A 18 -37.12 -7.09 -18.01
CA ASP A 18 -35.84 -7.28 -18.70
C ASP A 18 -35.53 -8.78 -18.79
N GLU A 19 -35.53 -9.32 -20.01
CA GLU A 19 -35.24 -10.73 -20.28
C GLU A 19 -33.89 -11.18 -19.69
N LYS A 20 -32.89 -10.28 -19.59
CA LYS A 20 -31.59 -10.60 -18.99
C LYS A 20 -31.69 -10.75 -17.48
N TYR A 21 -32.50 -9.91 -16.83
CA TYR A 21 -32.72 -10.00 -15.39
C TYR A 21 -33.53 -11.24 -15.05
N VAL A 22 -34.57 -11.56 -15.84
CA VAL A 22 -35.35 -12.79 -15.69
C VAL A 22 -34.46 -14.02 -15.84
N ALA A 23 -33.61 -14.08 -16.88
CA ALA A 23 -32.68 -15.19 -17.07
C ALA A 23 -31.66 -15.31 -15.92
N ALA A 24 -31.14 -14.19 -15.42
CA ALA A 24 -30.21 -14.19 -14.28
C ALA A 24 -30.89 -14.61 -12.97
N TRP A 25 -32.14 -14.19 -12.76
CA TRP A 25 -32.94 -14.55 -11.59
C TRP A 25 -33.36 -16.03 -11.64
N GLU A 26 -33.76 -16.54 -12.80
CA GLU A 26 -34.03 -17.97 -12.99
C GLU A 26 -32.77 -18.81 -12.79
N ALA A 27 -31.61 -18.39 -13.30
CA ALA A 27 -30.34 -19.07 -13.06
C ALA A 27 -29.94 -19.08 -11.57
N PHE A 28 -30.16 -17.97 -10.86
CA PHE A 28 -29.92 -17.86 -9.43
C PHE A 28 -30.87 -18.74 -8.62
N ASN A 29 -32.17 -18.68 -8.93
CA ASN A 29 -33.19 -19.47 -8.24
C ASN A 29 -32.99 -20.97 -8.51
N TRP A 30 -32.62 -21.33 -9.75
CA TRP A 30 -32.26 -22.69 -10.14
C TRP A 30 -30.99 -23.18 -9.42
N GLY A 31 -29.98 -22.31 -9.25
CA GLY A 31 -28.77 -22.60 -8.46
C GLY A 31 -29.05 -22.79 -6.97
N MET A 32 -30.12 -22.19 -6.44
CA MET A 32 -30.54 -22.33 -5.04
C MET A 32 -31.42 -23.57 -4.80
N THR A 33 -32.15 -24.04 -5.82
CA THR A 33 -33.09 -25.17 -5.68
C THR A 33 -32.52 -26.54 -6.05
N THR A 34 -31.42 -26.61 -6.79
CA THR A 34 -30.93 -27.89 -7.31
C THR A 34 -29.73 -28.41 -6.53
N SER A 35 -29.99 -29.42 -5.69
CA SER A 35 -29.07 -30.30 -4.95
C SER A 35 -27.65 -30.45 -5.55
N ASN A 36 -26.64 -30.41 -4.66
CA ASN A 36 -25.19 -30.58 -4.84
C ASN A 36 -24.72 -31.71 -5.77
N GLU A 37 -25.58 -32.64 -6.18
CA GLU A 37 -25.21 -33.83 -6.96
C GLU A 37 -24.96 -33.53 -8.44
N TRP A 38 -25.72 -32.63 -9.06
CA TRP A 38 -25.53 -32.26 -10.48
C TRP A 38 -24.27 -31.41 -10.72
N ILE A 39 -23.94 -30.56 -9.75
CA ILE A 39 -22.71 -29.76 -9.69
C ILE A 39 -21.52 -30.73 -9.71
N GLN A 40 -21.45 -31.69 -8.79
CA GLN A 40 -20.37 -32.67 -8.70
C GLN A 40 -20.18 -33.54 -9.97
N GLU A 41 -21.24 -33.82 -10.74
CA GLU A 41 -21.17 -34.66 -11.93
C GLU A 41 -20.65 -33.90 -13.18
N ARG A 42 -21.01 -32.63 -13.34
CA ARG A 42 -20.55 -31.78 -14.47
C ARG A 42 -19.14 -31.26 -14.29
N LEU A 43 -18.72 -31.19 -13.04
CA LEU A 43 -17.43 -30.70 -12.60
C LEU A 43 -16.34 -31.78 -12.57
N LYS A 44 -16.74 -33.04 -12.65
CA LYS A 44 -15.85 -34.19 -12.78
C LYS A 44 -15.02 -34.07 -14.08
N GLY A 45 -13.78 -33.58 -13.92
CA GLY A 45 -12.74 -33.60 -14.95
C GLY A 45 -12.44 -32.28 -15.66
N LYS A 46 -13.08 -31.16 -15.30
CA LYS A 46 -12.79 -29.83 -15.89
C LYS A 46 -12.72 -28.66 -14.89
N GLU A 47 -12.91 -28.91 -13.60
CA GLU A 47 -12.96 -27.84 -12.60
C GLU A 47 -11.62 -27.23 -12.25
N ASP A 48 -10.61 -28.06 -11.97
CA ASP A 48 -9.43 -27.53 -11.29
C ASP A 48 -8.70 -26.50 -12.15
N GLU A 49 -8.51 -26.75 -13.44
CA GLU A 49 -7.79 -25.79 -14.31
C GLU A 49 -8.59 -24.52 -14.58
N ALA A 50 -9.89 -24.61 -14.87
CA ALA A 50 -10.69 -23.43 -15.25
C ALA A 50 -11.01 -22.52 -14.05
N LEU A 51 -11.22 -23.09 -12.86
CA LEU A 51 -11.38 -22.33 -11.62
C LEU A 51 -10.05 -21.75 -11.14
N GLN A 52 -8.94 -22.49 -11.29
CA GLN A 52 -7.61 -21.96 -10.97
C GLN A 52 -7.20 -20.83 -11.90
N ASP A 53 -7.49 -20.92 -13.21
CA ASP A 53 -7.20 -19.85 -14.16
C ASP A 53 -8.03 -18.59 -13.87
N ALA A 54 -9.34 -18.75 -13.59
CA ALA A 54 -10.20 -17.61 -13.25
C ALA A 54 -9.83 -16.97 -11.91
N ALA A 55 -9.42 -17.77 -10.92
CA ALA A 55 -8.89 -17.29 -9.66
C ALA A 55 -7.55 -16.58 -9.88
N ALA A 56 -6.61 -17.18 -10.60
CA ALA A 56 -5.31 -16.59 -10.90
C ALA A 56 -5.46 -15.26 -11.66
N ASP A 57 -6.39 -15.17 -12.62
CA ASP A 57 -6.69 -13.94 -13.35
C ASP A 57 -7.29 -12.87 -12.44
N TYR A 58 -8.24 -13.22 -11.58
CA TYR A 58 -8.80 -12.30 -10.58
C TYR A 58 -7.70 -11.82 -9.61
N MET A 59 -6.80 -12.71 -9.21
CA MET A 59 -5.73 -12.41 -8.27
C MET A 59 -4.64 -11.56 -8.91
N ASN A 60 -4.29 -11.79 -10.18
CA ASN A 60 -3.38 -10.93 -10.93
C ASN A 60 -3.99 -9.54 -11.20
N LEU A 61 -5.30 -9.46 -11.41
CA LEU A 61 -6.01 -8.20 -11.59
C LEU A 61 -6.04 -7.38 -10.28
N LYS A 62 -6.28 -8.04 -9.14
CA LYS A 62 -6.43 -7.39 -7.83
C LYS A 62 -5.10 -7.16 -7.11
N PHE A 63 -4.13 -8.04 -7.33
CA PHE A 63 -2.79 -8.03 -6.74
C PHE A 63 -1.73 -8.16 -7.83
N PRO A 64 -1.59 -7.16 -8.70
CA PRO A 64 -0.60 -7.20 -9.76
C PRO A 64 0.80 -7.42 -9.17
N ALA A 65 1.66 -8.16 -9.88
CA ALA A 65 3.02 -8.46 -9.43
C ALA A 65 3.88 -7.21 -9.12
N THR A 66 3.49 -6.06 -9.66
CA THR A 66 4.08 -4.73 -9.42
C THR A 66 3.51 -4.00 -8.21
N GLY A 67 2.46 -4.52 -7.57
CA GLY A 67 1.79 -3.93 -6.42
C GLY A 67 2.47 -4.25 -5.09
N ASN A 68 2.29 -3.38 -4.09
CA ASN A 68 2.75 -3.57 -2.71
C ASN A 68 2.00 -4.68 -1.95
N PHE A 69 1.13 -5.42 -2.63
CA PHE A 69 0.26 -6.43 -2.04
C PHE A 69 0.60 -7.81 -2.61
N VAL A 70 0.36 -8.83 -1.80
CA VAL A 70 0.60 -10.23 -2.12
C VAL A 70 -0.54 -11.02 -1.51
N TYR A 71 -0.97 -12.07 -2.19
CA TYR A 71 -1.94 -13.01 -1.66
C TYR A 71 -1.25 -14.18 -0.96
N ALA A 72 -1.85 -14.65 0.13
CA ALA A 72 -1.47 -15.87 0.82
C ALA A 72 -2.73 -16.62 1.25
N GLU A 73 -2.74 -17.93 1.02
CA GLU A 73 -3.71 -18.86 1.59
C GLU A 73 -3.13 -19.43 2.89
N ILE A 74 -3.96 -19.53 3.92
CA ILE A 74 -3.53 -19.89 5.27
C ILE A 74 -4.40 -21.05 5.75
N ASP A 75 -3.76 -22.17 6.12
CA ASP A 75 -4.44 -23.29 6.78
C ASP A 75 -4.67 -22.94 8.26
N ILE A 76 -5.94 -22.74 8.62
CA ILE A 76 -6.36 -22.38 9.98
C ILE A 76 -6.30 -23.55 10.96
N HIS A 77 -6.09 -24.78 10.50
CA HIS A 77 -5.94 -25.95 11.35
C HIS A 77 -4.50 -26.17 11.83
N ALA A 78 -3.53 -25.51 11.21
CA ALA A 78 -2.14 -25.59 11.62
C ALA A 78 -1.90 -24.95 13.01
N PRO A 79 -0.93 -25.45 13.79
CA PRO A 79 -0.49 -24.78 15.01
C PRO A 79 -0.05 -23.35 14.72
N LEU A 80 -0.38 -22.42 15.62
CA LEU A 80 -0.11 -20.99 15.42
C LEU A 80 1.38 -20.69 15.26
N ASP A 81 2.23 -21.35 16.03
CA ASP A 81 3.68 -21.14 16.00
C ASP A 81 4.26 -21.50 14.62
N ASP A 82 3.87 -22.66 14.08
CA ASP A 82 4.28 -23.13 12.75
C ASP A 82 3.79 -22.20 11.64
N LEU A 83 2.57 -21.67 11.78
CA LEU A 83 1.97 -20.71 10.86
C LEU A 83 2.75 -19.39 10.86
N VAL A 84 3.11 -18.88 12.03
CA VAL A 84 3.88 -17.63 12.16
C VAL A 84 5.29 -17.78 11.59
N GLU A 85 5.95 -18.91 11.84
CA GLU A 85 7.28 -19.21 11.30
C GLU A 85 7.24 -19.33 9.77
N SER A 86 6.34 -20.15 9.25
CA SER A 86 6.15 -20.34 7.80
C SER A 86 5.80 -19.03 7.09
N PHE A 87 4.94 -18.21 7.71
CA PHE A 87 4.58 -16.90 7.15
C PHE A 87 5.77 -15.94 7.16
N ARG A 88 6.59 -15.94 8.22
CA ARG A 88 7.81 -15.12 8.28
C ARG A 88 8.77 -15.48 7.15
N ASP A 89 9.03 -16.76 6.97
CA ASP A 89 9.95 -17.26 5.94
C ASP A 89 9.43 -16.97 4.53
N TRP A 90 8.12 -17.14 4.32
CA TRP A 90 7.46 -16.79 3.07
C TRP A 90 7.59 -15.29 2.76
N VAL A 91 7.31 -14.39 3.72
CA VAL A 91 7.47 -12.94 3.53
C VAL A 91 8.92 -12.59 3.21
N GLN A 92 9.90 -13.24 3.86
CA GLN A 92 11.31 -13.02 3.57
C GLN A 92 11.66 -13.42 2.13
N LYS A 93 11.20 -14.60 1.69
CA LYS A 93 11.40 -15.06 0.32
C LYS A 93 10.79 -14.08 -0.69
N ILE A 94 9.53 -13.70 -0.51
CA ILE A 94 8.84 -12.78 -1.44
C ILE A 94 9.53 -11.41 -1.51
N LYS A 95 9.97 -10.86 -0.37
CA LYS A 95 10.73 -9.60 -0.36
C LYS A 95 12.04 -9.73 -1.13
N SER A 96 12.75 -10.84 -0.95
CA SER A 96 14.02 -11.12 -1.63
C SER A 96 13.82 -11.27 -3.14
N ASP A 97 12.80 -12.02 -3.57
CA ASP A 97 12.47 -12.24 -4.98
C ASP A 97 12.08 -10.93 -5.69
N ARG A 98 11.44 -10.01 -4.97
CA ARG A 98 11.06 -8.68 -5.49
C ARG A 98 12.15 -7.62 -5.34
N GLY A 99 13.32 -7.96 -4.79
CA GLY A 99 14.38 -7.00 -4.49
C GLY A 99 13.98 -5.92 -3.49
N ILE A 100 12.96 -6.18 -2.66
CA ILE A 100 12.49 -5.25 -1.64
C ILE A 100 13.44 -5.34 -0.44
N PRO A 101 14.10 -4.24 -0.05
CA PRO A 101 15.01 -4.26 1.08
C PRO A 101 14.29 -4.62 2.38
N PHE A 102 14.97 -5.43 3.20
CA PHE A 102 14.57 -5.65 4.58
C PHE A 102 14.88 -4.40 5.39
N HIS A 103 13.88 -3.53 5.53
CA HIS A 103 13.97 -2.46 6.51
C HIS A 103 13.80 -3.08 7.90
N GLU A 104 14.87 -3.06 8.69
CA GLU A 104 14.69 -3.13 10.15
C GLU A 104 13.70 -2.03 10.55
N LYS A 105 12.86 -2.34 11.55
CA LYS A 105 11.88 -1.40 12.07
C LYS A 105 12.60 -0.27 12.82
N SER A 106 13.25 0.62 12.09
CA SER A 106 13.75 1.86 12.63
C SER A 106 12.53 2.71 12.94
N ARG A 107 12.20 2.80 14.23
CA ARG A 107 11.18 3.74 14.70
C ARG A 107 11.88 5.07 14.81
N PHE A 108 11.47 6.03 13.99
CA PHE A 108 11.86 7.41 14.22
C PHE A 108 11.39 7.83 15.61
N SER A 109 12.32 8.38 16.37
CA SER A 109 12.09 8.90 17.71
C SER A 109 11.93 10.41 17.68
N ASP A 110 11.39 10.98 18.75
CA ASP A 110 11.37 12.44 18.93
C ASP A 110 12.76 13.07 18.83
N LEU A 111 13.82 12.33 19.15
CA LEU A 111 15.19 12.81 19.00
C LEU A 111 15.58 13.00 17.55
N ASP A 112 15.11 12.12 16.65
CA ASP A 112 15.34 12.25 15.22
C ASP A 112 14.64 13.49 14.67
N PHE A 113 13.38 13.71 15.03
CA PHE A 113 12.62 14.89 14.63
C PHE A 113 13.23 16.18 15.21
N LYS A 114 13.65 16.18 16.48
CA LYS A 114 14.37 17.30 17.09
C LYS A 114 15.68 17.59 16.36
N ARG A 115 16.40 16.55 15.93
CA ARG A 115 17.62 16.68 15.14
C ARG A 115 17.35 17.27 13.76
N TRP A 116 16.30 16.83 13.08
CA TRP A 116 15.90 17.35 11.77
C TRP A 116 15.48 18.82 11.86
N HIS A 117 14.74 19.18 12.90
CA HIS A 117 14.35 20.56 13.21
C HIS A 117 15.59 21.42 13.50
N LYS A 118 16.47 20.97 14.40
CA LYS A 118 17.71 21.69 14.77
C LYS A 118 18.59 22.01 13.56
N TYR A 119 18.69 21.09 12.60
CA TYR A 119 19.50 21.28 11.41
C TYR A 119 18.73 21.79 10.20
N ALA A 120 17.48 22.23 10.38
CA ALA A 120 16.62 22.79 9.34
C ALA A 120 16.58 21.94 8.06
N VAL A 121 16.48 20.62 8.22
CA VAL A 121 16.58 19.66 7.09
C VAL A 121 15.42 19.84 6.10
N LEU A 122 14.19 19.97 6.61
CA LEU A 122 13.00 20.18 5.78
C LEU A 122 13.03 21.55 5.06
N PRO A 123 13.25 22.68 5.76
CA PRO A 123 13.40 23.97 5.07
C PRO A 123 14.52 23.99 4.02
N TYR A 124 15.64 23.29 4.26
CA TYR A 124 16.72 23.18 3.27
C TYR A 124 16.26 22.44 2.01
N PHE A 125 15.53 21.34 2.18
CA PHE A 125 14.94 20.61 1.06
C PHE A 125 13.92 21.45 0.29
N ASP A 126 13.04 22.19 0.99
CA ASP A 126 12.05 23.07 0.36
C ASP A 126 12.73 24.13 -0.52
N LEU A 127 13.80 24.76 -0.01
CA LEU A 127 14.58 25.73 -0.77
C LEU A 127 15.27 25.10 -1.99
N LYS A 128 15.78 23.86 -1.87
CA LYS A 128 16.33 23.12 -3.02
C LYS A 128 15.26 22.82 -4.07
N LEU A 129 14.07 22.39 -3.64
CA LEU A 129 12.97 22.08 -4.54
C LEU A 129 12.50 23.35 -5.26
N TRP A 130 12.38 24.46 -4.53
CA TRP A 130 12.08 25.77 -5.11
C TRP A 130 13.15 26.19 -6.12
N ALA A 131 14.43 26.09 -5.77
CA ALA A 131 15.55 26.43 -6.64
C ALA A 131 15.53 25.61 -7.94
N ALA A 132 15.30 24.30 -7.82
CA ALA A 132 15.14 23.41 -8.98
C ALA A 132 13.92 23.77 -9.83
N SER A 133 12.79 24.12 -9.21
CA SER A 133 11.57 24.53 -9.94
C SER A 133 11.73 25.83 -10.71
N LYS A 134 12.67 26.68 -10.29
CA LYS A 134 12.99 27.96 -10.94
C LYS A 134 14.21 27.89 -11.85
N ASP A 135 14.86 26.74 -11.95
CA ASP A 135 16.14 26.56 -12.63
C ASP A 135 17.21 27.58 -12.15
N VAL A 136 17.21 27.88 -10.84
CA VAL A 136 18.15 28.82 -10.22
C VAL A 136 19.11 28.06 -9.32
N ARG A 137 20.39 28.42 -9.39
CA ARG A 137 21.39 27.93 -8.44
C ARG A 137 21.49 28.88 -7.23
N ILE A 138 21.15 28.37 -6.05
CA ILE A 138 21.38 29.07 -4.78
C ILE A 138 22.78 28.71 -4.23
N PRO A 139 23.67 29.68 -4.00
CA PRO A 139 24.93 29.43 -3.32
C PRO A 139 24.75 29.03 -1.85
N ASP A 140 25.68 28.23 -1.31
CA ASP A 140 25.64 27.72 0.07
C ASP A 140 25.44 28.81 1.12
N TYR A 141 26.09 29.96 0.98
CA TYR A 141 25.97 31.06 1.95
C TYR A 141 24.54 31.64 2.02
N LEU A 142 23.77 31.60 0.91
CA LEU A 142 22.37 32.03 0.91
C LEU A 142 21.48 31.00 1.59
N TYR A 143 21.74 29.70 1.42
CA TYR A 143 21.05 28.68 2.21
C TYR A 143 21.32 28.87 3.70
N VAL A 144 22.59 29.02 4.09
CA VAL A 144 22.98 29.24 5.49
C VAL A 144 22.25 30.46 6.07
N LYS A 145 22.29 31.59 5.36
CA LYS A 145 21.60 32.82 5.77
C LYS A 145 20.09 32.65 5.85
N ALA A 146 19.46 31.97 4.90
CA ALA A 146 18.01 31.75 4.89
C ALA A 146 17.55 30.79 6.00
N LEU A 147 18.33 29.75 6.28
CA LEU A 147 17.97 28.70 7.23
C LEU A 147 18.25 29.09 8.69
N PHE A 148 19.33 29.84 8.92
CA PHE A 148 19.84 30.09 10.26
C PHE A 148 19.92 31.59 10.61
N GLY A 149 19.64 32.49 9.66
CA GLY A 149 19.61 33.92 9.89
C GLY A 149 20.93 34.44 10.49
N ASP A 150 20.81 35.22 11.56
CA ASP A 150 21.92 35.83 12.30
C ASP A 150 22.31 35.03 13.56
N LEU A 151 22.04 33.72 13.58
CA LEU A 151 22.55 32.85 14.65
C LEU A 151 24.08 33.02 14.76
N GLN A 152 24.60 32.89 15.99
CA GLN A 152 26.04 32.99 16.23
C GLN A 152 26.70 31.60 16.22
N GLY A 153 27.95 31.52 15.76
CA GLY A 153 28.78 30.30 15.77
C GLY A 153 29.18 29.79 14.39
N ASP A 154 29.71 28.56 14.33
CA ASP A 154 30.15 27.89 13.10
C ASP A 154 28.95 27.29 12.33
N ILE A 155 28.08 28.15 11.81
CA ILE A 155 26.86 27.74 11.10
C ILE A 155 27.18 27.16 9.73
N ASP A 156 28.14 27.73 9.02
CA ASP A 156 28.64 27.16 7.76
C ASP A 156 29.16 25.74 7.95
N GLY A 157 29.94 25.50 9.01
CA GLY A 157 30.40 24.16 9.38
C GLY A 157 29.24 23.24 9.75
N MET A 158 28.28 23.72 10.52
CA MET A 158 27.07 22.96 10.88
C MET A 158 26.26 22.55 9.63
N PHE A 159 26.05 23.48 8.70
CA PHE A 159 25.31 23.23 7.45
C PHE A 159 25.99 22.17 6.59
N ARG A 160 27.32 22.29 6.40
CA ARG A 160 28.09 21.33 5.58
C ARG A 160 28.20 19.95 6.22
N LYS A 161 28.37 19.89 7.54
CA LYS A 161 28.61 18.63 8.29
C LYS A 161 27.32 17.92 8.67
N ASN A 162 26.22 18.65 8.89
CA ASN A 162 24.97 18.09 9.41
C ASN A 162 23.81 18.25 8.43
N THR A 163 23.45 19.48 8.04
CA THR A 163 22.24 19.71 7.21
C THR A 163 22.33 19.02 5.85
N LYS A 164 23.41 19.23 5.10
CA LYS A 164 23.59 18.61 3.77
C LYS A 164 23.61 17.08 3.81
N PRO A 165 24.42 16.42 4.68
CA PRO A 165 24.43 14.97 4.73
C PRO A 165 23.10 14.40 5.24
N LEU A 166 22.48 15.05 6.22
CA LEU A 166 21.23 14.56 6.81
C LEU A 166 20.07 14.67 5.83
N GLU A 167 19.98 15.72 5.02
CA GLU A 167 18.97 15.83 3.95
C GLU A 167 19.06 14.66 2.97
N LYS A 168 20.27 14.29 2.53
CA LYS A 168 20.45 13.15 1.63
C LYS A 168 20.00 11.82 2.22
N VAL A 169 20.03 11.69 3.55
CA VAL A 169 19.58 10.48 4.25
C VAL A 169 18.05 10.50 4.41
N VAL A 170 17.50 11.64 4.84
CA VAL A 170 16.08 11.81 5.14
C VAL A 170 15.23 11.78 3.86
N MET A 171 15.75 12.27 2.74
CA MET A 171 15.06 12.35 1.46
C MET A 171 15.32 11.11 0.59
N THR A 172 15.48 9.95 1.20
CA THR A 172 15.55 8.66 0.51
C THR A 172 14.18 7.97 0.50
N GLN A 173 13.92 7.17 -0.52
CA GLN A 173 12.70 6.36 -0.57
C GLN A 173 12.57 5.45 0.67
N GLY A 174 13.67 4.86 1.13
CA GLY A 174 13.68 4.04 2.35
C GLY A 174 13.27 4.80 3.61
N CYS A 175 13.67 6.06 3.76
CA CYS A 175 13.22 6.91 4.88
C CYS A 175 11.72 7.21 4.78
N LEU A 176 11.21 7.52 3.58
CA LEU A 176 9.77 7.73 3.35
C LEU A 176 8.96 6.47 3.66
N ASP A 177 9.44 5.30 3.23
CA ASP A 177 8.79 4.02 3.48
C ASP A 177 8.75 3.72 4.99
N GLN A 178 9.84 4.00 5.71
CA GLN A 178 9.89 3.87 7.17
C GLN A 178 8.91 4.83 7.87
N LEU A 179 8.85 6.10 7.47
CA LEU A 179 7.89 7.07 8.01
C LEU A 179 6.44 6.65 7.76
N ARG A 180 6.14 6.20 6.54
CA ARG A 180 4.81 5.69 6.17
C ARG A 180 4.43 4.46 6.99
N ASN A 181 5.36 3.53 7.14
CA ASN A 181 5.15 2.33 7.95
C ASN A 181 4.88 2.70 9.41
N GLN A 182 5.60 3.68 9.96
CA GLN A 182 5.38 4.14 11.33
C GLN A 182 4.02 4.86 11.51
N GLY A 183 3.62 5.70 10.55
CA GLY A 183 2.31 6.39 10.58
C GLY A 183 1.11 5.43 10.46
N ASN A 184 1.24 4.37 9.65
CA ASN A 184 0.17 3.40 9.45
C ASN A 184 -0.04 2.42 10.62
N ILE A 185 0.92 2.28 11.54
CA ILE A 185 0.79 1.38 12.70
C ILE A 185 -0.12 1.99 13.79
N HIS A 186 -0.49 3.28 13.68
CA HIS A 186 -1.26 4.01 14.70
C HIS A 186 -2.76 4.19 14.37
N TYR A 187 -3.30 3.46 13.38
CA TYR A 187 -4.73 3.43 13.06
C TYR A 187 -5.31 2.02 13.19
#